data_AF-A0A7W2HE40-F1
#
_entry.id   AF-A0A7W2HE40-F1
#
_cell.length_a   1.000
_cell.length_b   1.000
_cell.length_c   1.000
_cell.angle_alpha   90.00
_cell.angle_beta   90.00
_cell.angle_gamma   90.00
#
_symmetry.space_group_name_H-M   'P 1'
#
loop_
_entity.id
_entity.type
_entity.pdbx_description
1 polymer ?
#
loop_
_entity_poly.entity_id
_entity_poly.type
_entity_poly.pdbx_seq_one_letter_code
_entity_poly.pdbx_strand_id
1 'polypeptide(L)'
;MHEGVAVGGNVETAALAQVVPTAQGVDEQIDWSELEEIWGTRFPADYVAFMETYGAGQLSEEIVILLPVPRPDAYSDGTGLRNETLNARGSWQMLGGRRVLDVDPDSILAWGVTSGADIYGWLTTDEDPDRWPVLIYGRHTRPTFQIHPFGMAEFLRRLLTDKEFQEETISVVLPEAHRFINWRQQKRWLDADLDPSTGEPW
;
A
#
# COMPACT_ATOMS: atom_id res chain seq x y z
N MET A 1 15.85 5.02 -32.36
CA MET A 1 16.31 3.81 -31.66
C MET A 1 16.30 4.16 -30.19
N HIS A 2 15.17 3.93 -29.52
CA HIS A 2 15.08 4.10 -28.07
C HIS A 2 15.36 2.74 -27.46
N GLU A 3 16.52 2.63 -26.81
CA GLU A 3 16.88 1.49 -25.99
C GLU A 3 15.87 1.36 -24.86
N GLY A 4 15.22 0.20 -24.78
CA GLY A 4 14.38 -0.16 -23.65
C GLY A 4 15.24 -0.27 -22.40
N VAL A 5 14.88 0.49 -21.37
CA VAL A 5 15.41 0.30 -20.03
C VAL A 5 14.96 -1.08 -19.58
N ALA A 6 15.93 -1.98 -19.38
CA ALA A 6 15.67 -3.27 -18.74
C ALA A 6 15.20 -3.01 -17.30
N VAL A 7 13.95 -3.38 -17.00
CA VAL A 7 13.43 -3.43 -15.63
C VAL A 7 14.21 -4.53 -14.88
N GLY A 8 15.28 -4.13 -14.20
CA GLY A 8 15.93 -4.96 -13.20
C GLY A 8 14.96 -5.11 -12.04
N GLY A 9 14.43 -6.31 -11.83
CA GLY A 9 13.42 -6.57 -10.80
C GLY A 9 13.89 -6.09 -9.42
N ASN A 10 13.02 -5.37 -8.71
CA ASN A 10 13.28 -4.91 -7.35
C ASN A 10 13.41 -6.12 -6.41
N VAL A 11 14.49 -6.17 -5.61
CA VAL A 11 14.79 -7.31 -4.73
C VAL A 11 13.76 -7.51 -3.62
N GLU A 12 13.19 -6.43 -3.09
CA GLU A 12 12.18 -6.50 -2.03
C GLU A 12 10.85 -7.02 -2.57
N THR A 13 10.43 -6.57 -3.76
CA THR A 13 9.25 -7.11 -4.43
C THR A 13 9.45 -8.59 -4.79
N ALA A 14 10.64 -8.98 -5.25
CA ALA A 14 10.97 -10.37 -5.54
C ALA A 14 10.95 -11.25 -4.28
N ALA A 15 11.42 -10.73 -3.13
CA ALA A 15 11.36 -11.40 -1.85
C ALA A 15 9.91 -11.54 -1.35
N LEU A 16 9.09 -10.50 -1.51
CA LEU A 16 7.65 -10.56 -1.21
C LEU A 16 6.94 -11.61 -2.07
N ALA A 17 7.31 -11.75 -3.35
CA ALA A 17 6.77 -12.76 -4.26
C ALA A 17 7.09 -14.21 -3.88
N GLN A 18 8.04 -14.45 -2.97
CA GLN A 18 8.23 -15.78 -2.38
C GLN A 18 7.21 -16.10 -1.29
N VAL A 19 6.53 -15.08 -0.74
CA VAL A 19 5.53 -15.20 0.33
C VAL A 19 4.11 -15.11 -0.22
N VAL A 20 3.91 -14.21 -1.19
CA VAL A 20 2.60 -13.94 -1.80
C VAL A 20 2.65 -14.36 -3.27
N PRO A 21 1.82 -15.34 -3.69
CA PRO A 21 1.78 -15.73 -5.09
C PRO A 21 1.35 -14.58 -6.01
N THR A 22 2.05 -14.42 -7.14
CA THR A 22 1.80 -13.34 -8.11
C THR A 22 0.73 -13.67 -9.15
N ALA A 23 0.18 -14.88 -9.15
CA ALA A 23 -0.71 -15.38 -10.20
C ALA A 23 -2.02 -14.58 -10.36
N GLN A 24 -2.42 -13.85 -9.32
CA GLN A 24 -3.60 -12.98 -9.32
C GLN A 24 -3.24 -11.48 -9.36
N GLY A 25 -1.95 -11.19 -9.53
CA GLY A 25 -1.44 -9.86 -9.82
C GLY A 25 -1.70 -9.45 -11.27
N VAL A 26 -1.87 -8.16 -11.50
CA VAL A 26 -2.00 -7.56 -12.83
C VAL A 26 -1.20 -6.27 -12.85
N ASP A 27 -0.28 -6.13 -13.79
CA ASP A 27 0.43 -4.88 -14.06
C ASP A 27 -0.58 -3.74 -14.30
N GLU A 28 -0.50 -2.69 -13.49
CA GLU A 28 -1.41 -1.55 -13.60
C GLU A 28 -1.15 -0.67 -14.83
N GLN A 29 0.02 -0.81 -15.47
CA GLN A 29 0.45 -0.01 -16.61
C GLN A 29 0.31 1.49 -16.35
N ILE A 30 0.91 1.92 -15.25
CA ILE A 30 0.85 3.31 -14.77
C ILE A 30 1.85 4.16 -15.55
N ASP A 31 1.40 5.35 -15.98
CA ASP A 31 2.31 6.41 -16.40
C ASP A 31 2.87 7.10 -15.14
N TRP A 32 4.07 6.69 -14.73
CA TRP A 32 4.72 7.22 -13.53
C TRP A 32 5.12 8.69 -13.67
N SER A 33 5.36 9.17 -14.90
CA SER A 33 5.69 10.59 -15.13
C SER A 33 4.49 11.48 -14.84
N GLU A 34 3.27 11.06 -15.21
CA GLU A 34 2.05 11.78 -14.87
C GLU A 34 1.84 11.85 -13.34
N LEU A 35 2.09 10.74 -12.63
CA LEU A 35 1.98 10.72 -11.17
C LEU A 35 2.98 11.63 -10.48
N GLU A 36 4.21 11.70 -11.01
CA GLU A 36 5.23 12.62 -10.51
C GLU A 36 4.77 14.09 -10.62
N GLU A 37 4.09 14.46 -11.70
CA GLU A 37 3.51 15.79 -11.86
C GLU A 37 2.36 16.05 -10.86
N ILE A 38 1.51 15.06 -10.62
CA ILE A 38 0.36 15.17 -9.70
C ILE A 38 0.83 15.31 -8.24
N TRP A 39 1.80 14.50 -7.83
CA TRP A 39 2.25 14.41 -6.44
C TRP A 39 3.46 15.30 -6.15
N GLY A 40 4.11 15.85 -7.19
CA GLY A 40 5.31 16.67 -7.07
C GLY A 40 6.55 15.88 -6.63
N THR A 41 6.49 14.55 -6.71
CA THR A 41 7.56 13.65 -6.26
C THR A 41 7.52 12.32 -6.99
N ARG A 42 8.69 11.71 -7.14
CA ARG A 42 8.87 10.31 -7.53
C ARG A 42 8.30 9.37 -6.45
N PHE A 43 8.05 8.12 -6.85
CA PHE A 43 7.63 7.05 -5.95
C PHE A 43 8.78 6.09 -5.65
N PRO A 44 8.75 5.38 -4.50
CA PRO A 44 9.74 4.34 -4.19
C PRO A 44 9.77 3.24 -5.25
N ALA A 45 10.97 2.78 -5.61
CA ALA A 45 11.17 1.78 -6.66
C ALA A 45 10.50 0.43 -6.33
N ASP A 46 10.37 0.09 -5.05
CA ASP A 46 9.69 -1.13 -4.60
C ASP A 46 8.17 -1.06 -4.75
N TYR A 47 7.57 0.13 -4.58
CA TYR A 47 6.17 0.41 -4.88
C TYR A 47 5.89 0.33 -6.37
N VAL A 48 6.76 0.92 -7.19
CA VAL A 48 6.67 0.83 -8.66
C VAL A 48 6.67 -0.63 -9.10
N ALA A 49 7.65 -1.41 -8.67
CA ALA A 49 7.74 -2.83 -8.98
C ALA A 49 6.57 -3.64 -8.41
N PHE A 50 6.05 -3.28 -7.23
CA PHE A 50 4.83 -3.90 -6.69
C PHE A 50 3.63 -3.65 -7.60
N MET A 51 3.45 -2.43 -8.10
CA MET A 51 2.34 -2.11 -9.01
C MET A 51 2.46 -2.77 -10.39
N GLU A 52 3.69 -3.00 -10.87
CA GLU A 52 3.94 -3.76 -12.10
C GLU A 52 3.70 -5.28 -11.91
N THR A 53 3.90 -5.79 -10.69
CA THR A 53 3.79 -7.24 -10.40
C THR A 53 2.38 -7.65 -9.95
N TYR A 54 1.82 -6.91 -9.00
CA TYR A 54 0.54 -7.19 -8.35
C TYR A 54 -0.54 -6.22 -8.79
N GLY A 55 -0.17 -4.95 -8.89
CA GLY A 55 -1.10 -3.84 -9.03
C GLY A 55 -1.80 -3.49 -7.73
N ALA A 56 -2.92 -2.78 -7.82
CA ALA A 56 -3.74 -2.44 -6.67
C ALA A 56 -4.77 -3.54 -6.36
N GLY A 57 -5.25 -3.62 -5.12
CA GLY A 57 -6.17 -4.67 -4.72
C GLY A 57 -6.03 -5.04 -3.25
N GLN A 58 -6.43 -6.25 -2.91
CA GLN A 58 -6.46 -6.73 -1.54
C GLN A 58 -5.40 -7.80 -1.31
N LEU A 59 -4.62 -7.61 -0.25
CA LEU A 59 -3.61 -8.52 0.25
C LEU A 59 -4.11 -9.17 1.54
N SER A 60 -4.14 -10.50 1.54
CA SER A 60 -4.49 -11.31 2.71
C SER A 60 -5.82 -10.90 3.37
N GLU A 61 -6.83 -10.60 2.55
CA GLU A 61 -8.21 -10.24 2.93
C GLU A 61 -8.35 -8.91 3.69
N GLU A 62 -7.31 -8.48 4.38
CA GLU A 62 -7.37 -7.42 5.37
C GLU A 62 -6.72 -6.11 4.89
N ILE A 63 -5.72 -6.18 4.02
CA ILE A 63 -4.93 -5.02 3.60
C ILE A 63 -5.34 -4.63 2.19
N VAL A 64 -5.76 -3.39 1.98
CA VAL A 64 -6.05 -2.84 0.66
C VAL A 64 -4.89 -1.96 0.23
N ILE A 65 -4.29 -2.29 -0.92
CA ILE A 65 -3.31 -1.46 -1.61
C ILE A 65 -4.06 -0.54 -2.57
N LEU A 66 -3.88 0.76 -2.37
CA LEU A 66 -4.61 1.79 -3.12
C LEU A 66 -4.01 1.99 -4.52
N LEU A 67 -4.88 2.30 -5.48
CA LEU A 67 -4.42 2.79 -6.78
C LEU A 67 -3.72 4.14 -6.62
N PRO A 68 -2.58 4.38 -7.28
CA PRO A 68 -1.94 5.67 -7.21
C PRO A 68 -2.68 6.76 -8.01
N VAL A 69 -3.48 6.34 -9.00
CA VAL A 69 -4.29 7.18 -9.87
C VAL A 69 -5.77 7.13 -9.48
N PRO A 70 -6.52 8.25 -9.54
CA PRO A 70 -7.98 8.22 -9.43
C PRO A 70 -8.60 7.39 -10.56
N ARG A 71 -9.46 6.43 -10.21
CA ARG A 71 -10.21 5.60 -11.17
C ARG A 71 -11.62 5.36 -10.63
N PRO A 72 -12.62 6.14 -11.08
CA PRO A 72 -13.99 6.04 -10.57
C PRO A 72 -14.65 4.67 -10.76
N ASP A 73 -14.13 3.85 -11.68
CA ASP A 73 -14.59 2.50 -11.96
C ASP A 73 -13.83 1.42 -11.19
N ALA A 74 -12.87 1.79 -10.34
CA ALA A 74 -12.18 0.86 -9.46
C ALA A 74 -13.14 0.20 -8.45
N TYR A 75 -12.72 -0.92 -7.86
CA TYR A 75 -13.46 -1.55 -6.78
C TYR A 75 -13.44 -0.70 -5.49
N SER A 76 -12.40 0.10 -5.28
CA SER A 76 -12.27 1.03 -4.16
C SER A 76 -13.08 2.32 -4.37
N ASP A 77 -12.94 3.31 -3.48
CA ASP A 77 -13.62 4.61 -3.55
C ASP A 77 -13.29 5.47 -4.80
N GLY A 78 -12.36 4.98 -5.64
CA GLY A 78 -11.96 5.59 -6.90
C GLY A 78 -11.14 6.86 -6.79
N THR A 79 -10.74 7.27 -5.58
CA THR A 79 -10.01 8.53 -5.35
C THR A 79 -8.48 8.41 -5.45
N GLY A 80 -7.99 7.18 -5.64
CA GLY A 80 -6.58 6.87 -5.59
C GLY A 80 -6.00 7.09 -4.19
N LEU A 81 -4.81 7.68 -4.08
CA LEU A 81 -4.19 7.94 -2.78
C LEU A 81 -4.77 9.16 -2.05
N ARG A 82 -5.59 9.98 -2.73
CA ARG A 82 -5.96 11.32 -2.25
C ARG A 82 -6.71 11.30 -0.92
N ASN A 83 -7.78 10.51 -0.82
CA ASN A 83 -8.61 10.51 0.38
C ASN A 83 -7.84 9.99 1.59
N GLU A 84 -7.17 8.86 1.46
CA GLU A 84 -6.45 8.28 2.60
C GLU A 84 -5.21 9.10 2.97
N THR A 85 -4.61 9.81 2.02
CA THR A 85 -3.58 10.81 2.33
C THR A 85 -4.17 11.93 3.18
N LEU A 86 -5.32 12.51 2.81
CA LEU A 86 -5.97 13.55 3.61
C LEU A 86 -6.39 13.04 5.00
N ASN A 87 -6.89 11.81 5.09
CA ASN A 87 -7.24 11.17 6.36
C ASN A 87 -6.00 10.99 7.25
N ALA A 88 -4.89 10.48 6.70
CA ALA A 88 -3.64 10.31 7.43
C ALA A 88 -3.09 11.66 7.94
N ARG A 89 -3.09 12.70 7.10
CA ARG A 89 -2.67 14.05 7.47
C ARG A 89 -3.54 14.65 8.57
N GLY A 90 -4.86 14.51 8.44
CA GLY A 90 -5.82 14.96 9.45
C GLY A 90 -5.64 14.25 10.79
N SER A 91 -5.49 12.92 10.77
CA SER A 91 -5.22 12.11 11.96
C SER A 91 -3.88 12.47 12.61
N TRP A 92 -2.82 12.67 11.81
CA TRP A 92 -1.51 13.12 12.29
C TRP A 92 -1.61 14.45 13.05
N GLN A 93 -2.33 15.43 12.50
CA GLN A 93 -2.55 16.71 13.16
C GLN A 93 -3.39 16.57 14.44
N MET A 94 -4.54 15.91 14.33
CA MET A 94 -5.54 15.81 15.40
C MET A 94 -5.02 15.04 16.62
N LEU A 95 -4.29 13.96 16.38
CA LEU A 95 -3.81 13.05 17.43
C LEU A 95 -2.39 13.41 17.91
N GLY A 96 -1.83 14.51 17.40
CA GLY A 96 -0.56 15.04 17.88
C GLY A 96 0.66 14.26 17.40
N GLY A 97 0.64 13.75 16.17
CA GLY A 97 1.76 13.05 15.53
C GLY A 97 3.06 13.87 15.53
N ARG A 98 2.99 15.21 15.48
CA ARG A 98 4.15 16.09 15.68
C ARG A 98 4.91 15.89 17.01
N ARG A 99 4.26 15.31 18.03
CA ARG A 99 4.92 14.93 19.30
C ARG A 99 5.70 13.62 19.19
N VAL A 100 5.35 12.76 18.22
CA VAL A 100 6.06 11.52 17.90
C VAL A 100 7.27 11.84 17.04
N LEU A 101 7.08 12.62 15.97
CA LEU A 101 8.13 13.12 15.11
C LEU A 101 7.74 14.50 14.58
N ASP A 102 8.63 15.50 14.66
CA ASP A 102 8.32 16.86 14.18
C ASP A 102 8.41 16.95 12.66
N VAL A 103 7.41 16.36 11.99
CA VAL A 103 7.26 16.33 10.53
C VAL A 103 5.97 17.05 10.13
N ASP A 104 6.05 17.78 9.02
CA ASP A 104 4.88 18.41 8.44
C ASP A 104 3.88 17.35 7.96
N PRO A 105 2.59 17.43 8.33
CA PRO A 105 1.56 16.57 7.78
C PRO A 105 1.63 16.46 6.25
N ASP A 106 1.99 17.52 5.54
CA ASP A 106 2.08 17.48 4.07
C ASP A 106 3.19 16.56 3.53
N SER A 107 4.10 16.11 4.39
CA SER A 107 5.10 15.06 4.09
C SER A 107 4.54 13.64 4.27
N ILE A 108 3.23 13.46 4.41
CA ILE A 108 2.59 12.14 4.49
C ILE A 108 1.90 11.84 3.18
N LEU A 109 2.13 10.63 2.65
CA LEU A 109 1.48 10.08 1.46
C LEU A 109 0.98 8.66 1.77
N ALA A 110 -0.33 8.46 1.79
CA ALA A 110 -0.92 7.14 2.08
C ALA A 110 -0.90 6.23 0.85
N TRP A 111 -0.71 4.94 1.04
CA TRP A 111 -0.68 3.92 -0.02
C TRP A 111 -1.52 2.69 0.27
N GLY A 112 -1.96 2.50 1.52
CA GLY A 112 -2.76 1.35 1.90
C GLY A 112 -3.60 1.61 3.14
N VAL A 113 -4.60 0.76 3.31
CA VAL A 113 -5.46 0.74 4.50
C VAL A 113 -5.72 -0.69 4.93
N THR A 114 -6.16 -0.88 6.16
CA THR A 114 -6.65 -2.18 6.65
C THR A 114 -8.16 -2.14 6.87
N SER A 115 -8.80 -3.30 6.93
CA SER A 115 -10.21 -3.41 7.35
C SER A 115 -10.44 -2.86 8.77
N GLY A 116 -9.41 -2.88 9.62
CA GLY A 116 -9.36 -2.28 10.95
C GLY A 116 -9.20 -0.75 10.96
N ALA A 117 -9.21 -0.13 9.78
CA ALA A 117 -9.02 1.30 9.56
C ALA A 117 -7.66 1.83 10.04
N ASP A 118 -6.62 0.98 10.00
CA ASP A 118 -5.25 1.48 9.99
C ASP A 118 -4.96 2.09 8.62
N ILE A 119 -4.13 3.13 8.59
CA ILE A 119 -3.66 3.74 7.35
C ILE A 119 -2.15 3.56 7.26
N TYR A 120 -1.69 3.07 6.11
CA TYR A 120 -0.29 2.94 5.77
C TYR A 120 0.11 4.03 4.78
N GLY A 121 1.25 4.66 5.05
CA GLY A 121 1.80 5.72 4.24
C GLY A 121 3.31 5.75 4.26
N TRP A 122 3.88 6.72 3.57
CA TRP A 122 5.29 7.08 3.63
C TRP A 122 5.46 8.44 4.31
N LEU A 123 6.61 8.64 4.95
CA LEU A 123 7.12 9.98 5.24
C LEU A 123 8.02 10.43 4.09
N THR A 124 7.56 11.40 3.32
CA THR A 124 8.23 11.91 2.11
C THR A 124 9.28 12.98 2.44
N THR A 125 10.06 12.76 3.51
CA THR A 125 10.96 13.78 4.07
C THR A 125 12.36 13.76 3.47
N ASP A 126 12.75 12.65 2.85
CA ASP A 126 14.01 12.53 2.09
C ASP A 126 13.76 12.89 0.62
N GLU A 127 14.77 13.43 -0.07
CA GLU A 127 14.71 13.72 -1.51
C GLU A 127 14.72 12.43 -2.35
N ASP A 128 15.25 11.34 -1.80
CA ASP A 128 15.25 10.02 -2.40
C ASP A 128 14.06 9.17 -1.89
N PRO A 129 13.06 8.87 -2.74
CA PRO A 129 11.89 8.07 -2.33
C PRO A 129 12.23 6.68 -1.82
N ASP A 130 13.33 6.09 -2.27
CA ASP A 130 13.78 4.77 -1.81
C ASP A 130 14.22 4.78 -0.33
N ARG A 131 14.33 5.98 0.28
CA ARG A 131 14.65 6.17 1.69
C ARG A 131 13.45 6.58 2.54
N TRP A 132 12.27 6.72 1.95
CA TRP A 132 11.08 7.08 2.71
C TRP A 132 10.68 5.95 3.64
N PRO A 133 10.61 6.18 4.96
CA PRO A 133 10.13 5.17 5.89
C PRO A 133 8.61 4.99 5.75
N VAL A 134 8.14 3.78 6.03
CA VAL A 134 6.71 3.52 6.20
C VAL A 134 6.23 4.15 7.51
N LEU A 135 5.19 4.98 7.40
CA LEU A 135 4.37 5.47 8.51
C LEU A 135 3.11 4.61 8.61
N ILE A 136 2.78 4.23 9.83
CA ILE A 136 1.50 3.60 10.15
C ILE A 136 0.74 4.51 11.09
N TYR A 137 -0.48 4.85 10.69
CA TYR A 137 -1.49 5.31 11.61
C TYR A 137 -2.34 4.10 12.02
N GLY A 138 -2.05 3.57 13.20
CA GLY A 138 -2.79 2.46 13.77
C GLY A 138 -3.96 2.96 14.59
N ARG A 139 -5.19 2.68 14.15
CA ARG A 139 -6.39 3.19 14.82
C ARG A 139 -6.60 2.52 16.18
N HIS A 140 -6.26 1.24 16.27
CA HIS A 140 -6.44 0.41 17.45
C HIS A 140 -5.13 -0.21 17.97
N THR A 141 -3.98 0.20 17.44
CA THR A 141 -2.66 -0.24 17.93
C THR A 141 -2.03 0.81 18.84
N ARG A 142 -1.00 0.40 19.59
CA ARG A 142 -0.19 1.29 20.42
C ARG A 142 1.30 1.02 20.15
N PRO A 143 2.10 2.07 19.83
CA PRO A 143 1.69 3.47 19.71
C PRO A 143 0.81 3.72 18.46
N THR A 144 -0.01 4.78 18.51
CA THR A 144 -0.94 5.16 17.41
C THR A 144 -0.20 5.48 16.11
N PHE A 145 1.00 6.03 16.21
CA PHE A 145 1.88 6.26 15.07
C PHE A 145 3.13 5.41 15.21
N GLN A 146 3.44 4.64 14.17
CA GLN A 146 4.64 3.80 14.10
C GLN A 146 5.42 4.17 12.83
N ILE A 147 6.74 4.19 12.92
CA ILE A 147 7.63 4.53 11.81
C ILE A 147 8.63 3.40 11.65
N HIS A 148 8.68 2.82 10.46
CA HIS A 148 9.57 1.71 10.15
C HIS A 148 10.51 2.11 9.00
N PRO A 149 11.83 1.91 9.15
CA PRO A 149 12.84 2.36 8.19
C PRO A 149 12.97 1.41 6.98
N PHE A 150 11.84 0.98 6.43
CA PHE A 150 11.74 0.04 5.32
C PHE A 150 10.88 0.65 4.21
N GLY A 151 11.10 0.20 2.97
CA GLY A 151 10.16 0.42 1.86
C GLY A 151 8.86 -0.38 2.04
N MET A 152 7.88 -0.14 1.17
CA MET A 152 6.58 -0.79 1.23
C MET A 152 6.68 -2.32 1.10
N ALA A 153 7.45 -2.83 0.14
CA ALA A 153 7.50 -4.25 -0.15
C ALA A 153 8.17 -5.03 0.99
N GLU A 154 9.25 -4.49 1.56
CA GLU A 154 9.89 -5.08 2.74
C GLU A 154 8.97 -5.04 3.96
N PHE A 155 8.29 -3.91 4.18
CA PHE A 155 7.31 -3.76 5.27
C PHE A 155 6.20 -4.83 5.17
N LEU A 156 5.58 -4.98 4.01
CA LEU A 156 4.54 -5.99 3.78
C LEU A 156 5.11 -7.40 3.99
N ARG A 157 6.30 -7.71 3.46
CA ARG A 157 6.92 -9.02 3.64
C ARG A 157 7.15 -9.35 5.12
N ARG A 158 7.64 -8.39 5.91
CA ARG A 158 7.82 -8.55 7.36
C ARG A 158 6.49 -8.76 8.06
N LEU A 159 5.48 -7.96 7.73
CA LEU A 159 4.12 -8.08 8.27
C LEU A 159 3.51 -9.47 8.05
N LEU A 160 3.83 -10.12 6.93
CA LEU A 160 3.33 -11.47 6.60
C LEU A 160 4.20 -12.62 7.13
N THR A 161 5.45 -12.37 7.52
CA THR A 161 6.40 -13.46 7.87
C THR A 161 6.92 -13.41 9.29
N ASP A 162 6.76 -12.30 9.98
CA ASP A 162 7.19 -12.09 11.35
C ASP A 162 5.96 -11.84 12.23
N LYS A 163 5.61 -12.87 13.02
CA LYS A 163 4.41 -12.86 13.87
C LYS A 163 4.50 -11.81 14.99
N GLU A 164 5.68 -11.62 15.58
CA GLU A 164 5.87 -10.61 16.63
C GLU A 164 5.71 -9.21 16.03
N PHE A 165 6.34 -8.98 14.88
CA PHE A 165 6.15 -7.74 14.14
C PHE A 165 4.67 -7.50 13.80
N GLN A 166 3.95 -8.51 13.32
CA GLN A 166 2.53 -8.40 13.00
C GLN A 166 1.69 -7.99 14.24
N GLU A 167 1.87 -8.68 15.37
CA GLU A 167 1.11 -8.42 16.60
C GLU A 167 1.28 -6.99 17.13
N GLU A 168 2.43 -6.37 16.91
CA GLU A 168 2.70 -4.98 17.34
C GLU A 168 2.21 -3.92 16.33
N THR A 169 2.10 -4.30 15.06
CA THR A 169 2.02 -3.36 13.94
C THR A 169 0.59 -3.11 13.45
N ILE A 170 -0.24 -4.15 13.36
CA ILE A 170 -1.56 -4.09 12.70
C ILE A 170 -2.70 -4.41 13.69
N SER A 171 -3.84 -3.76 13.53
CA SER A 171 -5.02 -3.95 14.40
C SER A 171 -5.91 -5.15 14.05
N VAL A 172 -5.56 -5.88 12.99
CA VAL A 172 -6.35 -7.00 12.45
C VAL A 172 -5.51 -8.27 12.33
N VAL A 173 -6.20 -9.41 12.30
CA VAL A 173 -5.56 -10.72 12.21
C VAL A 173 -5.47 -11.11 10.75
N LEU A 174 -4.25 -11.28 10.24
CA LEU A 174 -4.03 -11.78 8.90
C LEU A 174 -4.20 -13.31 8.85
N PRO A 175 -4.76 -13.86 7.77
CA PRO A 175 -4.82 -15.31 7.55
C PRO A 175 -3.41 -15.91 7.40
N GLU A 176 -3.23 -17.17 7.83
CA GLU A 176 -1.94 -17.89 7.68
C GLU A 176 -1.54 -18.09 6.21
N ALA A 177 -2.51 -18.26 5.32
CA ALA A 177 -2.27 -18.39 3.89
C ALA A 177 -2.41 -17.01 3.21
N HIS A 178 -1.31 -16.50 2.70
CA HIS A 178 -1.29 -15.19 2.05
C HIS A 178 -1.62 -15.27 0.56
N ARG A 179 -2.47 -14.36 0.11
CA ARG A 179 -2.84 -14.20 -1.29
C ARG A 179 -3.03 -12.74 -1.63
N PHE A 180 -2.90 -12.41 -2.90
CA PHE A 180 -3.23 -11.10 -3.43
C PHE A 180 -4.38 -11.24 -4.43
N ILE A 181 -5.32 -10.29 -4.41
CA ILE A 181 -6.45 -10.25 -5.34
C ILE A 181 -6.47 -8.86 -5.97
N ASN A 182 -6.15 -8.76 -7.25
CA ASN A 182 -6.22 -7.48 -7.96
C ASN A 182 -7.66 -6.93 -7.99
N TRP A 183 -7.79 -5.61 -7.89
CA TRP A 183 -9.10 -4.93 -7.84
C TRP A 183 -10.00 -5.26 -9.03
N ARG A 184 -9.44 -5.55 -10.22
CA ARG A 184 -10.22 -5.96 -11.40
C ARG A 184 -10.92 -7.31 -11.17
N GLN A 185 -10.28 -8.22 -10.45
CA GLN A 185 -10.87 -9.50 -10.07
C GLN A 185 -11.94 -9.31 -9.00
N GLN A 186 -11.69 -8.47 -8.00
CA GLN A 186 -12.68 -8.11 -6.98
C GLN A 186 -13.96 -7.55 -7.62
N LYS A 187 -13.80 -6.63 -8.58
CA LYS A 187 -14.92 -6.08 -9.36
C LYS A 187 -15.68 -7.16 -10.14
N ARG A 188 -14.99 -8.09 -10.81
CA ARG A 188 -15.63 -9.20 -11.54
C ARG A 188 -16.47 -10.09 -10.64
N TRP A 189 -15.99 -10.38 -9.44
CA TRP A 189 -16.75 -11.16 -8.46
C TRP A 189 -17.95 -10.40 -7.94
N LEU A 190 -17.77 -9.10 -7.61
CA LEU A 190 -18.88 -8.24 -7.22
C LEU A 190 -19.98 -8.19 -8.30
N ASP A 191 -19.60 -7.98 -9.56
CA ASP A 191 -20.52 -7.94 -10.70
C ASP A 191 -21.23 -9.29 -10.94
N ALA A 192 -20.65 -10.39 -10.44
CA ALA A 192 -21.21 -11.74 -10.48
C ALA A 192 -21.98 -12.14 -9.20
N ASP A 193 -22.22 -11.19 -8.28
CA ASP A 193 -22.89 -11.40 -6.98
C ASP A 193 -22.16 -12.38 -6.06
N LEU A 194 -20.83 -12.31 -6.05
CA LEU A 194 -19.92 -13.05 -5.18
C LEU A 194 -19.19 -12.10 -4.23
N ASP A 195 -18.73 -12.61 -3.09
CA ASP A 195 -17.87 -11.89 -2.16
C ASP A 195 -16.57 -11.47 -2.86
N PRO A 196 -16.26 -10.16 -2.97
CA PRO A 196 -15.07 -9.66 -3.66
C PRO A 196 -13.74 -10.03 -2.99
N SER A 197 -13.75 -10.49 -1.74
CA SER A 197 -12.55 -10.85 -0.97
C SER A 197 -12.19 -12.34 -1.09
N THR A 198 -13.16 -13.17 -1.46
CA THR A 198 -13.02 -14.64 -1.48
C THR A 198 -13.39 -15.25 -2.82
N GLY A 199 -14.28 -14.60 -3.59
CA GLY A 199 -14.90 -15.14 -4.79
C GLY A 199 -15.98 -16.19 -4.52
N GLU A 200 -16.37 -16.36 -3.26
CA GLU A 200 -17.42 -17.30 -2.83
C GLU A 200 -18.80 -16.61 -2.78
N PRO A 201 -19.91 -17.37 -2.76
CA PRO A 201 -21.23 -16.79 -2.50
C PRO A 201 -21.31 -16.11 -1.12
N TRP A 202 -22.14 -15.06 -1.03
CA TRP A 202 -22.44 -14.33 0.22
C TRP A 202 -23.11 -15.20 1.31
#